data_AF-A0A6N6PA70-F1
#
_entry.id   AF-A0A6N6PA70-F1
#
_cell.length_a   1.000
_cell.length_b   1.000
_cell.length_c   1.000
_cell.angle_alpha   90.00
_cell.angle_beta   90.00
_cell.angle_gamma   90.00
#
_symmetry.space_group_name_H-M   'P 1'
#
loop_
_entity.id
_entity.type
_entity.pdbx_description
1 polymer ?
#
loop_
_entity_poly.entity_id
_entity_poly.type
_entity_poly.pdbx_seq_one_letter_code
_entity_poly.pdbx_strand_id
1 'polypeptide(L)'
;MEPNGNYISLLIHIVSAIGFSLTTWIGSLLLGRIGRRTGAKDFAYECGMLPEAGAQPRFSVKFYLVAMLFILFDIEIVFLYPWAVVYRDYLVQYGIGILWTLVTFTAILLVGYIYAIKKGALEWSR
;
A
#
# COMPACT_ATOMS: atom_id res chain seq x y z
N MET A 1 -10.25 -27.03 -1.72
CA MET A 1 -11.04 -26.12 -0.87
C MET A 1 -10.58 -26.36 0.55
N GLU A 2 -9.80 -25.44 1.10
CA GLU A 2 -9.28 -25.54 2.47
C GLU A 2 -10.44 -25.72 3.47
N PRO A 3 -10.30 -26.57 4.48
CA PRO A 3 -11.33 -26.72 5.50
C PRO A 3 -11.52 -25.42 6.27
N ASN A 4 -12.77 -25.10 6.64
CA ASN A 4 -13.20 -23.87 7.32
C ASN A 4 -12.37 -23.48 8.56
N GLY A 5 -11.60 -24.40 9.14
CA GLY A 5 -10.68 -24.16 10.25
C GLY A 5 -9.50 -23.22 9.92
N ASN A 6 -9.09 -23.11 8.65
CA ASN A 6 -7.97 -22.23 8.26
C ASN A 6 -8.37 -20.74 8.37
N TYR A 7 -9.56 -20.38 7.88
CA TYR A 7 -10.09 -19.01 8.02
C TYR A 7 -10.36 -18.61 9.48
N ILE A 8 -10.82 -19.55 10.31
CA ILE A 8 -11.00 -19.32 11.75
C ILE A 8 -9.64 -19.01 12.41
N SER A 9 -8.59 -19.74 12.03
CA SER A 9 -7.24 -19.52 12.55
C SER A 9 -6.67 -18.14 12.14
N LEU A 10 -6.94 -17.72 10.90
CA LEU A 10 -6.58 -16.39 10.40
C LEU A 10 -7.34 -15.28 11.14
N LEU A 11 -8.63 -15.45 11.39
CA LEU A 11 -9.44 -14.50 12.16
C LEU A 11 -8.93 -14.37 13.59
N ILE A 12 -8.62 -15.49 14.26
CA ILE A 12 -8.05 -15.48 15.61
C ILE A 12 -6.73 -14.71 15.63
N HIS A 13 -5.87 -14.89 14.62
CA HIS A 13 -4.60 -14.17 14.53
C HIS A 13 -4.81 -12.65 14.40
N ILE A 14 -5.71 -12.21 13.51
CA ILE A 14 -6.06 -10.79 13.34
C ILE A 14 -6.61 -10.20 14.65
N VAL A 15 -7.53 -10.91 15.30
CA VAL A 15 -8.13 -10.47 16.58
C VAL A 15 -7.07 -10.39 17.68
N SER A 16 -6.14 -11.35 17.75
CA SER A 16 -5.05 -11.32 18.72
C SER A 16 -4.10 -10.15 18.50
N ALA A 17 -3.77 -9.82 17.24
CA ALA A 17 -2.91 -8.69 16.89
C ALA A 17 -3.57 -7.35 17.23
N ILE A 18 -4.86 -7.20 16.93
CA ILE A 18 -5.64 -6.01 17.31
C ILE A 18 -5.76 -5.92 18.83
N GLY A 19 -6.05 -7.03 19.51
CA GLY A 19 -6.16 -7.09 20.97
C GLY A 19 -4.86 -6.69 21.67
N PHE A 20 -3.72 -7.18 21.20
CA PHE A 20 -2.41 -6.79 21.72
C PHE A 20 -2.10 -5.30 21.47
N SER A 21 -2.40 -4.79 20.27
CA SER A 21 -2.22 -3.36 19.95
C SER A 21 -3.10 -2.45 20.81
N LEU A 22 -4.35 -2.84 21.05
CA LEU A 22 -5.28 -2.08 21.90
C LEU A 22 -4.89 -2.14 23.37
N THR A 23 -4.49 -3.31 23.88
CA THR A 23 -4.07 -3.44 25.29
C THR A 23 -2.80 -2.65 25.59
N THR A 24 -1.83 -2.63 24.68
CA THR A 24 -0.63 -1.78 24.81
C THR A 24 -0.95 -0.29 24.69
N TRP A 25 -1.84 0.10 23.77
CA TRP A 25 -2.30 1.49 23.65
C TRP A 25 -3.07 1.96 24.90
N ILE A 26 -4.02 1.17 25.39
CA ILE A 26 -4.77 1.44 26.63
C ILE A 26 -3.82 1.43 27.83
N GLY A 27 -2.89 0.47 27.89
CA GLY A 27 -1.85 0.42 28.92
C GLY A 27 -1.00 1.69 28.95
N SER A 28 -0.63 2.21 27.77
CA SER A 28 0.06 3.49 27.63
C SER A 28 -0.80 4.67 28.12
N LEU A 29 -2.11 4.67 27.88
CA LEU A 29 -3.02 5.72 28.38
C LEU A 29 -3.22 5.65 29.91
N LEU A 30 -3.35 4.43 30.47
CA LEU A 30 -3.57 4.21 31.90
C LEU A 30 -2.29 4.49 32.72
N LEU A 31 -1.13 3.98 32.26
CA LEU A 31 0.16 4.12 32.92
C LEU A 31 0.85 5.45 32.60
N GLY A 32 0.62 6.02 31.41
CA GLY A 32 1.26 7.23 30.91
C GLY A 32 0.78 8.53 31.57
N ARG A 33 -0.15 8.47 32.52
CA ARG A 33 -0.68 9.63 33.25
C ARG A 33 0.23 10.10 34.39
N ILE A 34 1.54 10.24 34.13
CA ILE A 34 2.52 10.83 35.08
C ILE A 34 3.46 11.82 34.36
N GLY A 35 3.01 12.44 33.27
CA GLY A 35 3.67 13.60 32.69
C GLY A 35 2.74 14.79 32.76
N ARG A 36 3.13 15.87 33.44
CA ARG A 36 2.41 17.16 33.37
C ARG A 36 2.21 17.51 31.89
N ARG A 37 0.97 17.40 31.40
CA ARG A 37 0.58 17.95 30.10
C ARG A 37 0.54 19.46 30.28
N THR A 38 1.54 20.13 29.73
CA THR A 38 1.61 21.59 29.69
C THR A 38 1.07 22.00 28.33
N GLY A 39 0.32 23.10 28.23
CA GLY A 39 -0.23 23.57 26.94
C GLY A 39 0.83 23.62 25.83
N ALA A 40 2.07 24.00 26.16
CA ALA A 40 3.24 23.96 25.27
C ALA A 40 3.52 22.61 24.58
N LYS A 41 3.18 21.47 25.21
CA LYS A 41 3.42 20.12 24.67
C LYS A 41 2.35 19.70 23.64
N ASP A 42 1.20 20.35 23.66
CA ASP A 42 0.08 20.04 22.78
C ASP A 42 0.03 21.00 21.56
N PHE A 43 0.97 21.95 21.46
CA PHE A 43 1.15 22.79 20.26
C PHE A 43 1.92 22.05 19.17
N ALA A 44 1.60 22.38 17.91
CA ALA A 44 2.36 21.92 16.76
C ALA A 44 3.82 22.39 16.85
N TYR A 45 4.75 21.54 16.43
CA TYR A 45 6.17 21.86 16.50
C TYR A 45 6.54 22.89 15.43
N GLU A 46 6.88 24.10 15.88
CA GLU A 46 7.42 25.17 15.03
C GLU A 46 8.49 25.97 15.79
N CYS A 47 9.42 25.27 16.45
CA CYS A 47 10.49 25.87 17.26
C CYS A 47 10.00 26.89 18.32
N GLY A 48 8.78 26.72 18.84
CA GLY A 48 8.19 27.63 19.84
C GLY A 48 7.37 28.80 19.26
N MET A 49 7.26 28.88 17.94
CA MET A 49 6.36 29.82 17.26
C MET A 49 4.92 29.27 17.27
N LEU A 50 3.94 30.19 17.27
CA LEU A 50 2.55 29.81 17.08
C LEU A 50 2.35 29.38 15.62
N PRO A 51 1.72 28.22 15.36
CA PRO A 51 1.51 27.76 14.00
C PRO A 51 0.65 28.75 13.23
N GLU A 52 1.23 29.35 12.19
CA GLU A 52 0.49 30.21 11.29
C GLU A 52 -0.44 29.34 10.44
N ALA A 53 -1.75 29.46 10.67
CA ALA A 53 -2.77 28.88 9.79
C ALA A 53 -2.84 29.69 8.48
N GLY A 54 -1.72 29.80 7.78
CA GLY A 54 -1.64 30.38 6.45
C GLY A 54 -2.35 29.50 5.41
N ALA A 55 -2.41 29.98 4.17
CA ALA A 55 -2.89 29.20 3.04
C ALA A 55 -1.98 27.96 2.88
N GLN A 56 -2.46 26.79 3.31
CA GLN A 56 -1.76 25.53 3.10
C GLN A 56 -1.47 25.37 1.60
N PRO A 57 -0.21 25.31 1.18
CA PRO A 57 0.11 25.15 -0.23
C PRO A 57 -0.48 23.83 -0.72
N ARG A 58 -1.00 23.83 -1.94
CA ARG A 58 -1.46 22.59 -2.57
C ARG A 58 -0.28 21.63 -2.68
N PHE A 59 -0.45 20.41 -2.19
CA PHE A 59 0.53 19.35 -2.40
C PHE A 59 0.74 19.10 -3.90
N SER A 60 1.95 18.67 -4.25
CA SER A 60 2.32 18.43 -5.65
C SER A 60 1.44 17.35 -6.28
N VAL A 61 1.00 17.57 -7.53
CA VAL A 61 0.27 16.59 -8.34
C VAL A 61 1.10 15.32 -8.59
N LYS A 62 2.41 15.36 -8.35
CA LYS A 62 3.31 14.21 -8.49
C LYS A 62 2.88 13.01 -7.62
N PHE A 63 2.34 13.24 -6.42
CA PHE A 63 1.79 12.17 -5.57
C PHE A 63 0.62 11.44 -6.24
N TYR A 64 -0.22 12.17 -6.96
CA TYR A 64 -1.33 11.60 -7.70
C TYR A 64 -0.85 10.72 -8.86
N LEU A 65 0.18 11.18 -9.60
CA LEU A 65 0.75 10.39 -10.70
C LEU A 65 1.32 9.05 -10.21
N VAL A 66 2.02 9.06 -9.07
CA VAL A 66 2.55 7.83 -8.45
C VAL A 66 1.42 6.90 -8.00
N ALA A 67 0.38 7.44 -7.33
CA ALA A 67 -0.76 6.64 -6.88
C ALA A 67 -1.55 6.03 -8.05
N MET A 68 -1.79 6.80 -9.11
CA MET A 68 -2.46 6.32 -10.33
C MET A 68 -1.66 5.20 -11.00
N LEU A 69 -0.33 5.35 -11.08
CA LEU A 69 0.54 4.32 -11.64
C LEU A 69 0.55 3.05 -10.77
N PHE A 70 0.57 3.20 -9.45
CA PHE A 70 0.46 2.07 -8.53
C PHE A 70 -0.83 1.28 -8.73
N ILE A 71 -1.97 1.97 -8.87
CA ILE A 71 -3.27 1.31 -9.13
C ILE A 71 -3.24 0.52 -10.44
N LEU A 72 -2.63 1.06 -11.50
CA LEU A 72 -2.51 0.37 -12.79
C LEU A 72 -1.68 -0.92 -12.68
N PHE A 73 -0.58 -0.88 -11.94
CA PHE A 73 0.26 -2.06 -11.70
C PHE A 73 -0.39 -3.07 -10.74
N ASP A 74 -1.14 -2.62 -9.75
CA ASP A 74 -1.86 -3.52 -8.84
C ASP A 74 -2.94 -4.30 -9.61
N ILE A 75 -3.65 -3.64 -10.53
CA ILE A 75 -4.59 -4.29 -11.44
C ILE A 75 -3.89 -5.33 -12.33
N GLU A 76 -2.67 -5.09 -12.79
CA GLU A 76 -1.88 -6.09 -13.53
C GLU A 76 -1.71 -7.38 -12.72
N ILE A 77 -1.32 -7.24 -11.45
CA ILE A 77 -1.08 -8.37 -10.54
C ILE A 77 -2.39 -9.14 -10.27
N VAL A 78 -3.51 -8.43 -10.12
CA VAL A 78 -4.84 -9.05 -9.98
C VAL A 78 -5.17 -9.96 -11.17
N PHE A 79 -4.75 -9.61 -12.38
CA PHE A 79 -4.93 -10.47 -13.56
C PHE A 79 -3.88 -11.59 -13.66
N LEU A 80 -2.63 -11.34 -13.25
CA LEU A 80 -1.57 -12.34 -13.27
C LEU A 80 -1.77 -13.43 -12.22
N TYR A 81 -2.41 -13.13 -11.09
CA TYR A 81 -2.54 -14.08 -9.98
C TYR A 81 -3.39 -15.32 -10.32
N PRO A 82 -4.63 -15.19 -10.86
CA PRO A 82 -5.39 -16.37 -11.30
C PRO A 82 -4.65 -17.16 -12.37
N TRP A 83 -4.01 -16.49 -13.32
CA TRP A 83 -3.19 -17.13 -14.35
C TRP A 83 -2.05 -17.95 -13.74
N ALA A 84 -1.36 -17.41 -12.74
CA ALA A 84 -0.24 -18.09 -12.06
C ALA A 84 -0.68 -19.34 -11.30
N VAL A 85 -1.88 -19.30 -10.70
CA VAL A 85 -2.45 -20.45 -9.97
C VAL A 85 -2.78 -21.61 -10.90
N VAL A 86 -3.34 -21.33 -12.08
CA VAL A 86 -3.76 -22.38 -13.04
C VAL A 86 -2.68 -22.74 -14.07
N TYR A 87 -1.55 -22.04 -14.07
CA TYR A 87 -0.49 -22.16 -15.08
C TYR A 87 -0.09 -23.61 -15.40
N ARG A 88 0.02 -24.48 -14.39
CA ARG A 88 0.43 -25.88 -14.58
C ARG A 88 -0.55 -26.67 -15.44
N ASP A 89 -1.85 -26.49 -15.21
CA ASP A 89 -2.90 -27.22 -15.94
C ASP A 89 -2.97 -26.73 -17.39
N TYR A 90 -2.88 -25.42 -17.58
CA TYR A 90 -2.88 -24.83 -18.91
C TYR A 90 -1.59 -25.11 -19.70
N LEU A 91 -0.44 -25.26 -19.03
CA LEU A 91 0.82 -25.63 -19.68
C LEU A 91 0.74 -27.03 -20.29
N VAL A 92 0.04 -27.96 -19.64
CA VAL A 92 -0.18 -29.32 -20.18
C VAL A 92 -1.13 -29.27 -21.39
N GLN A 93 -2.14 -28.40 -21.36
CA GLN A 93 -3.16 -28.31 -22.42
C GLN A 93 -2.74 -27.50 -23.65
N TYR A 94 -2.03 -26.38 -23.45
CA TYR A 94 -1.69 -25.40 -24.49
C TYR A 94 -0.18 -25.28 -24.74
N GLY A 95 0.65 -26.01 -23.99
CA GLY A 95 2.09 -25.97 -24.09
C GLY A 95 2.70 -24.63 -23.68
N ILE A 96 3.92 -24.36 -24.16
CA ILE A 96 4.66 -23.10 -23.91
C ILE A 96 3.94 -21.87 -24.50
N GLY A 97 2.98 -22.07 -25.42
CA GLY A 97 2.23 -20.99 -26.07
C GLY A 97 1.52 -20.05 -25.11
N ILE A 98 1.10 -20.53 -23.94
CA ILE A 98 0.43 -19.69 -22.93
C ILE A 98 1.36 -18.64 -22.30
N LEU A 99 2.68 -18.82 -22.38
CA LEU A 99 3.61 -17.79 -21.92
C LEU A 99 3.51 -16.52 -22.75
N TRP A 100 3.14 -16.63 -24.03
CA TRP A 100 2.98 -15.46 -24.90
C TRP A 100 1.84 -14.56 -24.46
N THR A 101 0.76 -15.09 -23.88
CA THR A 101 -0.34 -14.25 -23.39
C THR A 101 0.10 -13.43 -22.19
N LEU A 102 0.86 -14.04 -21.26
CA LEU A 102 1.42 -13.31 -20.12
C LEU A 102 2.45 -12.27 -20.57
N VAL A 103 3.41 -12.68 -21.40
CA VAL A 103 4.47 -11.78 -21.88
C VAL A 103 3.89 -10.60 -22.64
N THR A 104 2.90 -10.83 -23.51
CA THR A 104 2.26 -9.75 -24.28
C THR A 104 1.48 -8.81 -23.36
N PHE A 105 0.73 -9.35 -22.40
CA PHE A 105 -0.04 -8.55 -21.44
C PHE A 105 0.87 -7.65 -20.58
N THR A 106 1.91 -8.23 -19.97
CA THR A 106 2.90 -7.47 -19.18
C THR A 106 3.70 -6.50 -20.04
N ALA A 107 4.08 -6.87 -21.27
CA ALA A 107 4.84 -5.99 -22.16
C ALA A 107 4.07 -4.70 -22.49
N ILE A 108 2.75 -4.78 -22.70
CA ILE A 108 1.92 -3.60 -23.02
C ILE A 108 1.94 -2.58 -21.87
N LEU A 109 1.75 -3.04 -20.62
CA LEU A 109 1.80 -2.15 -19.45
C LEU A 109 3.22 -1.66 -19.16
N LEU A 110 4.23 -2.51 -19.35
CA LEU A 110 5.64 -2.14 -19.19
C LEU A 110 6.05 -1.04 -20.18
N VAL A 111 5.57 -1.08 -21.43
CA VAL A 111 5.76 0.01 -22.39
C VAL A 111 5.11 1.31 -21.90
N GLY A 112 3.89 1.25 -21.36
CA GLY A 112 3.21 2.39 -20.75
C GLY A 112 3.99 2.98 -19.56
N TYR A 113 4.59 2.12 -18.74
CA TYR A 113 5.45 2.54 -17.63
C TYR A 113 6.73 3.21 -18.09
N ILE A 114 7.45 2.62 -19.05
CA ILE A 114 8.66 3.23 -19.62
C ILE A 114 8.33 4.60 -20.22
N TYR A 115 7.18 4.72 -20.88
CA TYR A 115 6.70 6.00 -21.40
C TYR A 115 6.48 7.03 -20.29
N ALA A 116 5.84 6.63 -19.18
CA ALA A 116 5.63 7.51 -18.03
C ALA A 116 6.94 8.00 -17.40
N ILE A 117 7.94 7.12 -17.27
CA ILE A 117 9.29 7.48 -16.81
C ILE A 117 9.93 8.49 -17.77
N LYS A 118 9.90 8.20 -19.09
CA LYS A 118 10.47 9.10 -20.10
C LYS A 118 9.83 10.47 -20.13
N LYS A 119 8.56 10.59 -19.72
CA LYS A 119 7.86 11.87 -19.56
C LYS A 119 8.15 12.60 -18.24
N GLY A 120 9.00 12.05 -17.38
CA GLY A 120 9.37 12.68 -16.11
C GLY A 120 8.26 12.60 -15.06
N ALA A 121 7.30 11.67 -15.18
CA ALA A 121 6.22 11.53 -14.20
C ALA A 121 6.71 11.23 -12.77
N LEU A 122 7.94 10.73 -12.64
CA LEU A 122 8.61 10.39 -11.39
C LEU A 122 9.72 11.38 -10.99
N GLU A 123 9.88 12.50 -11.68
CA GLU A 123 10.93 13.48 -11.37
C GLU A 123 10.53 14.43 -10.21
N TRP A 124 11.27 14.35 -9.11
CA TRP A 124 10.99 15.13 -7.89
C TRP A 124 11.71 16.47 -7.84
N SER A 125 12.89 16.60 -8.44
CA SER A 125 13.83 17.71 -8.22
C SER A 125 13.72 18.88 -9.21
N ARG A 126 12.50 19.31 -9.52
CA ARG A 126 12.27 20.56 -10.25
C ARG A 126 11.11 21.32 -9.64
#